data_AF-A0A5K1CRF1-F1
#
_entry.id   AF-A0A5K1CRF1-F1
#
_cell.length_a   1.000
_cell.length_b   1.000
_cell.length_c   1.000
_cell.angle_alpha   90.00
_cell.angle_beta   90.00
_cell.angle_gamma   90.00
#
_symmetry.space_group_name_H-M   'P 1'
#
loop_
_entity.id
_entity.type
_entity.pdbx_description
1 polymer ?
#
loop_
_entity_poly.entity_id
_entity_poly.type
_entity_poly.pdbx_seq_one_letter_code
_entity_poly.pdbx_strand_id
1 'polypeptide(L)' 'YLNDPTSTSLTIDSEGWLHTGDVGYVDDDDEVFIVDRVKELIKYKGFQ' A
#
# COMPACT_ATOMS: atom_id res chain seq x y z
N TYR A 1 -8.73 -4.49 -12.04
CA TYR A 1 -10.12 -3.97 -12.07
C TYR A 1 -10.78 -4.34 -13.39
N LEU A 2 -12.06 -4.73 -13.38
CA LEU A 2 -12.76 -5.12 -14.60
C LEU A 2 -13.01 -3.89 -15.48
N ASN A 3 -12.59 -3.94 -16.75
CA ASN A 3 -12.71 -2.86 -17.74
C ASN A 3 -12.04 -1.52 -17.37
N ASP A 4 -11.11 -1.53 -16.42
CA ASP A 4 -10.34 -0.35 -16.03
C ASP A 4 -8.82 -0.68 -16.06
N PRO A 5 -8.18 -0.55 -17.23
CA PRO A 5 -6.76 -0.85 -17.39
C PRO A 5 -5.88 0.12 -16.59
N THR A 6 -6.30 1.38 -16.44
CA THR A 6 -5.54 2.40 -15.71
C THR A 6 -5.47 2.08 -14.22
N SER A 7 -6.60 1.81 -13.57
CA SER A 7 -6.60 1.43 -12.15
C SER A 7 -5.84 0.13 -11.95
N THR A 8 -5.90 -0.80 -12.91
CA THR A 8 -5.15 -2.06 -12.85
C THR A 8 -3.65 -1.81 -12.92
N SER A 9 -3.18 -0.99 -13.85
CA SER A 9 -1.76 -0.65 -13.97
C SER A 9 -1.25 0.16 -12.79
N LEU A 10 -2.08 0.97 -12.14
CA LEU A 10 -1.68 1.72 -10.93
C LEU A 10 -1.55 0.85 -9.68
N THR A 11 -2.05 -0.40 -9.70
CA THR A 11 -1.95 -1.30 -8.55
C THR A 11 -0.65 -2.11 -8.56
N ILE A 12 0.03 -2.17 -9.71
CA ILE A 12 1.24 -2.97 -9.92
C ILE A 12 2.38 -2.04 -10.38
N ASP A 13 3.54 -2.09 -9.73
CA ASP A 13 4.69 -1.29 -10.17
C ASP A 13 5.43 -1.90 -11.39
N SER A 14 6.48 -1.21 -11.85
CA SER A 14 7.29 -1.65 -12.98
C SER A 14 8.07 -2.95 -12.74
N GLU A 15 8.23 -3.35 -11.48
CA GLU A 15 8.89 -4.61 -11.10
C GLU A 15 7.89 -5.75 -10.89
N GLY A 16 6.59 -5.46 -10.95
CA GLY A 16 5.52 -6.44 -10.84
C GLY A 16 4.95 -6.61 -9.43
N TRP A 17 5.30 -5.75 -8.48
CA TRP A 17 4.79 -5.83 -7.11
C TRP A 17 3.42 -5.19 -6.95
N LEU A 18 2.57 -5.82 -6.13
CA LEU A 18 1.25 -5.32 -5.77
C LEU A 18 1.34 -4.26 -4.66
N HIS A 19 0.79 -3.08 -4.91
CA HIS A 19 0.58 -2.05 -3.89
C HIS A 19 -0.65 -2.37 -3.04
N THR A 20 -0.45 -3.08 -1.92
CA THR A 20 -1.54 -3.50 -1.02
C THR A 20 -2.26 -2.34 -0.33
N GLY A 21 -1.56 -1.21 -0.17
CA GLY A 21 -2.04 -0.07 0.60
C GLY A 21 -1.92 -0.25 2.12
N ASP A 22 -1.19 -1.27 2.56
CA ASP A 22 -0.87 -1.54 3.97
C ASP A 22 0.47 -0.91 4.35
N VAL A 23 0.56 -0.40 5.57
CA VAL A 23 1.79 0.04 6.21
C VAL A 23 2.17 -1.00 7.25
N GLY A 24 3.42 -1.45 7.21
CA GLY A 24 3.92 -2.48 8.10
C GLY A 24 5.43 -2.49 8.20
N TYR A 25 5.95 -3.42 9.00
CA TYR A 25 7.37 -3.69 9.11
C TYR A 25 7.62 -5.20 9.13
N VAL A 26 8.86 -5.58 8.84
CA VAL A 26 9.37 -6.95 8.98
C VAL A 26 10.34 -6.94 10.15
N ASP A 27 10.23 -7.91 11.05
CA ASP A 27 11.17 -8.04 12.17
C ASP A 27 12.40 -8.89 11.81
N ASP A 28 13.27 -9.13 12.79
CA ASP A 28 14.51 -9.88 12.59
C ASP A 28 14.28 -11.38 12.31
N ASP A 29 13.06 -11.88 12.53
CA ASP A 29 12.64 -13.27 12.32
C ASP A 29 11.86 -13.45 11.00
N ASP A 30 11.92 -12.46 10.10
CA ASP A 30 11.21 -12.40 8.81
C ASP A 30 9.66 -12.45 8.96
N GLU A 31 9.12 -12.09 10.13
CA GLU A 31 7.69 -11.99 10.35
C GLU A 31 7.14 -10.62 9.90
N VAL A 32 5.97 -10.61 9.26
CA VAL A 32 5.36 -9.39 8.71
C VAL A 32 4.25 -8.88 9.63
N PHE A 33 4.36 -7.61 10.05
CA PHE A 33 3.38 -6.95 10.91
C PHE A 33 2.70 -5.79 10.16
N ILE A 34 1.37 -5.84 10.07
CA ILE A 34 0.56 -4.77 9.49
C ILE A 34 0.13 -3.82 10.62
N VAL A 35 0.43 -2.54 10.46
CA VAL A 35 0.24 -1.50 11.48
C VAL A 35 -0.89 -0.53 11.12
N ASP A 36 -1.05 -0.20 9.84
CA ASP A 36 -2.09 0.74 9.38
C ASP A 36 -2.41 0.57 7.88
N ARG A 37 -3.40 1.31 7.38
CA ARG A 37 -3.65 1.53 5.95
C ARG A 37 -3.15 2.90 5.54
N VAL A 38 -2.50 3.00 4.38
CA VAL A 38 -2.03 4.29 3.81
C VAL A 38 -3.16 5.33 3.72
N LYS A 39 -4.40 4.88 3.48
CA LYS A 39 -5.57 5.77 3.37
C LYS A 39 -6.16 6.21 4.72
N GLU A 40 -5.88 5.49 5.79
CA GLU A 40 -6.45 5.72 7.13
C GLU A 40 -5.48 6.47 8.06
N LEU A 41 -4.27 6.82 7.59
CA LEU A 41 -3.32 7.67 8.29
C LEU A 41 -3.96 9.05 8.59
N ILE A 42 -4.20 9.31 9.89
CA ILE A 42 -4.82 10.56 10.35
C ILE A 42 -3.91 11.74 10.05
N LYS A 43 -4.36 12.63 9.16
CA LYS A 43 -3.68 13.88 8.82
C LYS A 43 -3.76 14.88 9.97
N TYR A 44 -2.69 15.04 10.74
CA TYR A 44 -2.55 16.22 11.60
C TYR A 44 -2.20 17.44 10.73
N LYS A 45 -3.11 18.43 10.65
CA LYS A 45 -3.02 19.67 9.83
C LYS A 45 -3.21 19.51 8.31
N GLY A 46 -3.78 18.41 7.82
CA GLY A 46 -4.43 18.37 6.50
C GLY A 46 -3.55 18.47 5.24
N PHE A 47 -2.22 18.38 5.33
CA PHE A 47 -1.35 18.35 4.15
C PHE A 47 -1.01 16.90 3.75
N GLN A 48 -0.93 16.65 2.44
CA GLN A 48 -0.71 15.36 1.80
C GLN A 48 0.77 15.08 1.55
#